data_AF-A0A1E3XG24-F1
#
_entry.id   AF-A0A1E3XG24-F1
#
_cell.length_a   1.000
_cell.length_b   1.000
_cell.length_c   1.000
_cell.angle_alpha   90.00
_cell.angle_beta   90.00
_cell.angle_gamma   90.00
#
_symmetry.space_group_name_H-M   'P 1'
#
loop_
_entity.id
_entity.type
_entity.pdbx_description
1 polymer ?
#
loop_
_entity_poly.entity_id
_entity_poly.type
_entity_poly.pdbx_seq_one_letter_code
_entity_poly.pdbx_strand_id
1 'polypeptide(L)'
;MKANEITLEKWSQKQEFYIVNSIINAIKRTLRFLSIKYIAWKTRIFAFRSPNYEGRNFSLLIVWDVMHISNTYLPFSNIFYKLIYFRRNPRRVLDAAKYLFLINSWRWKEIPKIYLTLKCNLNCPYCSNGIFYDQSNMGYSILSTDEWIEIINGLKSKTIILTGGEPSLYPNLQKIINAVDKHFMIFTNLPLHFIKLLNSLNRPVSVFGSIHIYDGLDVRESVIKNLMVLETSKNLYYSAHMVDVESNRKVMADYVDFLKTNKIPVTINRNQIVDNGACKGEFKKKVKCSYNEFYIGPDGNRYICVSKLVRKAKEGIIDYNVKNPEIICHEYGLCSPCDEIAKVEIIA
;
A
#
# COMPACT_ATOMS: atom_id res chain seq x y z
N MET A 1 18.34 47.56 -27.02
CA MET A 1 18.73 47.22 -25.63
C MET A 1 19.51 45.91 -25.67
N LYS A 2 20.79 45.95 -25.30
CA LYS A 2 21.65 44.76 -25.22
C LYS A 2 21.23 43.91 -24.01
N ALA A 3 21.15 42.60 -24.20
CA ALA A 3 20.87 41.63 -23.15
C ALA A 3 22.03 41.59 -22.16
N ASN A 4 21.72 41.68 -20.86
CA ASN A 4 22.68 41.50 -19.79
C ASN A 4 23.05 40.02 -19.68
N GLU A 5 24.36 39.74 -19.68
CA GLU A 5 24.92 38.44 -19.32
C GLU A 5 24.63 38.15 -17.84
N ILE A 6 23.83 37.11 -17.58
CA ILE A 6 23.71 36.51 -16.25
C ILE A 6 24.88 35.53 -16.09
N THR A 7 25.80 35.88 -15.20
CA THR A 7 26.94 35.03 -14.82
C THR A 7 26.43 33.80 -14.06
N LEU A 8 26.58 32.63 -14.67
CA LEU A 8 26.41 31.33 -14.02
C LEU A 8 27.56 31.10 -13.04
N GLU A 9 27.28 31.11 -11.73
CA GLU A 9 28.19 30.57 -10.73
C GLU A 9 28.44 29.08 -11.03
N LYS A 10 29.64 28.77 -11.52
CA LYS A 10 30.13 27.40 -11.70
C LYS A 10 30.33 26.75 -10.34
N TRP A 11 29.48 25.79 -10.00
CA TRP A 11 29.83 24.80 -8.98
C TRP A 11 31.00 23.98 -9.51
N SER A 12 32.02 23.75 -8.67
CA SER A 12 33.13 22.88 -9.08
C SER A 12 32.58 21.46 -9.32
N GLN A 13 33.02 20.78 -10.39
CA GLN A 13 32.71 19.36 -10.68
C GLN A 13 32.88 18.45 -9.45
N LYS A 14 33.73 18.87 -8.49
CA LYS A 14 34.01 18.20 -7.23
C LYS A 14 32.79 18.08 -6.31
N GLN A 15 31.88 19.05 -6.29
CA GLN A 15 30.70 19.07 -5.40
C GLN A 15 29.57 18.16 -5.91
N GLU A 16 29.31 18.13 -7.23
CA GLU A 16 28.36 17.20 -7.84
C GLU A 16 28.83 15.75 -7.71
N PHE A 17 30.13 15.51 -7.94
CA PHE A 17 30.75 14.20 -7.77
C PHE A 17 30.65 13.68 -6.33
N TYR A 18 30.76 14.55 -5.33
CA TYR A 18 30.68 14.19 -3.92
C TYR A 18 29.28 13.72 -3.50
N ILE A 19 28.22 14.42 -3.93
CA ILE A 19 26.83 14.07 -3.60
C ILE A 19 26.44 12.74 -4.26
N VAL A 20 26.76 12.57 -5.54
CA VAL A 20 26.48 11.33 -6.28
C VAL A 20 27.23 10.14 -5.66
N ASN A 21 28.51 10.30 -5.33
CA ASN A 21 29.28 9.23 -4.67
C ASN A 21 28.79 8.94 -3.25
N SER A 22 28.31 9.93 -2.51
CA SER A 22 27.74 9.72 -1.18
C SER A 22 26.46 8.88 -1.24
N ILE A 23 25.59 9.15 -2.23
CA ILE A 23 24.38 8.35 -2.48
C ILE A 23 24.75 6.93 -2.92
N ILE A 24 25.68 6.77 -3.86
CA ILE A 24 26.17 5.45 -4.33
C ILE A 24 26.77 4.65 -3.16
N ASN A 25 27.57 5.28 -2.31
CA ASN A 25 28.20 4.62 -1.17
C ASN A 25 27.18 4.24 -0.08
N ALA A 26 26.15 5.05 0.15
CA ALA A 26 25.05 4.71 1.06
C ALA A 26 24.26 3.50 0.55
N ILE A 27 23.99 3.43 -0.76
CA ILE A 27 23.36 2.27 -1.41
C ILE A 27 24.25 1.02 -1.27
N LYS A 28 25.54 1.13 -1.61
CA LYS A 28 26.51 0.02 -1.47
C LYS A 28 26.63 -0.50 -0.03
N ARG A 29 26.65 0.39 0.98
CA ARG A 29 26.68 0.01 2.40
C ARG A 29 25.41 -0.73 2.82
N THR A 30 24.26 -0.25 2.37
CA THR A 30 22.96 -0.90 2.65
C THR A 30 22.91 -2.31 2.02
N LEU A 31 23.42 -2.48 0.80
CA LEU A 31 23.48 -3.78 0.13
C LEU A 31 24.46 -4.77 0.82
N ARG A 32 25.60 -4.28 1.32
CA ARG A 32 26.54 -5.09 2.11
C ARG A 32 25.96 -5.53 3.46
N PHE A 33 25.23 -4.64 4.14
CA PHE A 33 24.56 -4.95 5.42
C PHE A 33 23.54 -6.10 5.30
N LEU A 34 22.93 -6.26 4.12
CA LEU A 34 21.97 -7.32 3.83
C LEU A 34 22.62 -8.66 3.41
N SER A 35 23.94 -8.81 3.48
CA SER A 35 24.69 -10.04 3.13
C SER A 35 24.46 -10.56 1.70
N ILE A 36 24.09 -9.68 0.77
CA ILE A 36 23.87 -10.03 -0.63
C ILE A 36 25.24 -10.07 -1.34
N LYS A 37 25.84 -11.27 -1.45
CA LYS A 37 27.15 -11.46 -2.13
C LYS A 37 27.05 -11.64 -3.65
N TYR A 38 25.86 -11.87 -4.22
CA TYR A 38 25.75 -12.47 -5.56
C TYR A 38 24.57 -11.95 -6.38
N ILE A 39 24.45 -10.65 -6.63
CA ILE A 39 23.66 -10.19 -7.80
C ILE A 39 24.34 -8.96 -8.42
N ALA A 40 24.99 -9.17 -9.56
CA ALA A 40 25.60 -8.11 -10.36
C ALA A 40 24.51 -7.32 -11.12
N TRP A 41 23.90 -6.33 -10.47
CA TRP A 41 23.07 -5.34 -11.17
C TRP A 41 23.97 -4.25 -11.76
N LYS A 42 23.84 -3.95 -13.06
CA LYS A 42 24.28 -2.67 -13.62
C LYS A 42 23.18 -1.63 -13.34
N THR A 43 23.07 -1.16 -12.11
CA THR A 43 22.22 0.00 -11.82
C THR A 43 22.90 1.25 -12.38
N ARG A 44 22.28 1.92 -13.34
CA ARG A 44 22.73 3.24 -13.82
C ARG A 44 21.86 4.31 -13.18
N ILE A 45 22.49 5.20 -12.42
CA ILE A 45 21.83 6.35 -11.82
C ILE A 45 22.22 7.58 -12.64
N PHE A 46 21.24 8.24 -13.23
CA PHE A 46 21.41 9.50 -13.92
C PHE A 46 20.83 10.61 -13.05
N ALA A 47 21.64 11.61 -12.73
CA ALA A 47 21.18 12.85 -12.12
C ALA A 47 21.17 13.92 -13.21
N PHE A 48 20.06 14.64 -13.36
CA PHE A 48 19.98 15.76 -14.28
C PHE A 48 19.29 16.96 -13.64
N ARG A 49 19.72 18.14 -14.08
CA ARG A 49 19.13 19.43 -13.72
C ARG A 49 17.96 19.68 -14.66
N SER A 50 16.78 19.94 -14.10
CA SER A 50 15.59 20.24 -14.93
C SER A 50 15.77 21.62 -15.58
N PRO A 51 15.67 21.74 -16.92
CA PRO A 51 15.91 23.02 -17.60
C PRO A 51 14.83 24.08 -17.33
N ASN A 52 13.65 23.69 -16.84
CA ASN A 52 12.49 24.58 -16.69
C ASN A 52 12.27 25.12 -15.26
N TYR A 53 13.26 25.02 -14.37
CA TYR A 53 13.12 25.49 -12.98
C TYR A 53 14.32 26.34 -12.54
N GLU A 54 14.04 27.60 -12.25
CA GLU A 54 14.95 28.52 -11.55
C GLU A 54 15.09 28.09 -10.07
N GLY A 55 15.92 27.08 -9.81
CA GLY A 55 16.18 26.59 -8.46
C GLY A 55 17.16 25.42 -8.39
N ARG A 56 17.70 25.16 -7.20
CA ARG A 56 18.64 24.06 -6.89
C ARG A 56 17.96 22.67 -6.82
N ASN A 57 17.09 22.36 -7.77
CA ASN A 57 16.36 21.09 -7.81
C ASN A 57 17.05 20.10 -8.75
N PHE A 58 17.24 18.86 -8.30
CA PHE A 58 17.76 17.75 -9.09
C PHE A 58 16.66 16.73 -9.32
N SER A 59 16.63 16.13 -10.50
CA SER A 59 15.84 14.93 -10.79
C SER A 59 16.78 13.74 -10.85
N LEU A 60 16.40 12.64 -10.20
CA LEU A 60 17.15 11.39 -10.21
C LEU A 60 16.38 10.37 -11.05
N LEU A 61 16.99 9.92 -12.14
CA LEU A 61 16.50 8.79 -12.93
C LEU A 61 17.32 7.57 -12.57
N ILE A 62 16.67 6.58 -11.99
CA ILE A 62 17.30 5.29 -11.68
C ILE A 62 16.86 4.33 -12.77
N VAL A 63 17.78 3.94 -13.65
CA VAL A 63 17.52 2.96 -14.72
C VAL A 63 18.00 1.59 -14.25
N TRP A 64 17.11 0.60 -14.30
CA TRP A 64 17.42 -0.79 -13.98
C TRP A 64 17.46 -1.58 -15.30
N ASP A 65 18.64 -2.03 -15.71
CA ASP A 65 18.75 -3.03 -16.77
C ASP A 65 18.37 -4.40 -16.16
N VAL A 66 17.18 -4.90 -16.50
CA VAL A 66 16.79 -6.28 -16.18
C VAL A 66 17.30 -7.17 -17.32
N MET A 67 18.36 -7.96 -17.08
CA MET A 67 18.72 -9.03 -18.02
C MET A 67 17.60 -10.06 -18.05
N HIS A 68 17.03 -10.27 -19.23
CA HIS A 68 16.04 -11.29 -19.55
C HIS A 68 16.54 -12.67 -19.08
N ILE A 69 15.80 -13.31 -18.18
CA ILE A 69 15.85 -14.75 -17.98
C ILE A 69 14.43 -15.30 -18.13
N SER A 70 14.25 -16.09 -19.19
CA SER A 70 13.15 -17.01 -19.53
C SER A 70 11.96 -16.51 -20.38
N ASN A 71 11.63 -17.38 -21.34
CA ASN A 71 10.63 -17.30 -22.41
C ASN A 71 9.18 -17.46 -21.90
N THR A 72 8.59 -16.39 -21.35
CA THR A 72 7.13 -16.30 -21.28
C THR A 72 6.69 -14.93 -21.73
N TYR A 73 5.92 -14.89 -22.82
CA TYR A 73 5.29 -13.69 -23.35
C TYR A 73 4.26 -13.17 -22.35
N LEU A 74 4.66 -12.18 -21.55
CA LEU A 74 3.77 -11.26 -20.85
C LEU A 74 4.03 -9.87 -21.44
N PRO A 75 3.00 -9.08 -21.77
CA PRO A 75 3.20 -7.74 -22.32
C PRO A 75 3.67 -6.81 -21.18
N PHE A 76 4.97 -6.81 -20.91
CA PHE A 76 5.63 -5.86 -20.01
C PHE A 76 5.93 -4.56 -20.77
N SER A 77 4.89 -3.82 -21.17
CA SER A 77 5.03 -2.47 -21.74
C SER A 77 4.93 -1.35 -20.70
N ASN A 78 4.79 -1.65 -19.41
CA ASN A 78 4.67 -0.66 -18.33
C ASN A 78 5.75 -0.82 -17.24
N ILE A 79 7.02 -0.98 -17.62
CA ILE A 79 8.12 -0.79 -16.67
C ILE A 79 8.24 0.71 -16.37
N PHE A 80 7.94 1.05 -15.12
CA PHE A 80 7.82 2.39 -14.54
C PHE A 80 8.94 3.37 -14.92
N TYR A 81 8.61 4.37 -15.74
CA TYR A 81 9.28 5.67 -15.71
C TYR A 81 8.62 6.56 -14.67
N LYS A 82 8.86 6.31 -13.37
CA LYS A 82 8.52 7.31 -12.35
C LYS A 82 9.69 8.27 -12.20
N LEU A 83 9.61 9.42 -12.89
CA LEU A 83 10.36 10.63 -12.51
C LEU A 83 9.89 11.04 -11.12
N ILE A 84 10.65 10.69 -10.08
CA ILE A 84 10.30 11.10 -8.72
C ILE A 84 10.97 12.45 -8.45
N TYR A 85 10.13 13.49 -8.41
CA TYR A 85 10.54 14.85 -8.10
C TYR A 85 10.71 14.97 -6.57
N PHE A 86 11.95 15.00 -6.08
CA PHE A 86 12.20 15.16 -4.65
C PHE A 86 12.45 16.62 -4.31
N ARG A 87 11.49 17.24 -3.63
CA ARG A 87 11.70 18.54 -3.00
C ARG A 87 12.46 18.32 -1.68
N ARG A 88 13.69 18.83 -1.59
CA ARG A 88 14.43 19.20 -0.36
C ARG A 88 14.83 18.15 0.71
N ASN A 89 14.60 16.83 0.58
CA ASN A 89 15.05 15.89 1.64
C ASN A 89 15.74 14.61 1.11
N PRO A 90 17.09 14.54 1.12
CA PRO A 90 17.87 13.37 0.69
C PRO A 90 17.55 12.07 1.44
N ARG A 91 17.09 12.13 2.71
CA ARG A 91 16.69 10.93 3.47
C ARG A 91 15.46 10.27 2.85
N ARG A 92 14.47 11.07 2.44
CA ARG A 92 13.26 10.57 1.75
C ARG A 92 13.57 9.91 0.40
N VAL A 93 14.65 10.33 -0.29
CA VAL A 93 15.13 9.68 -1.53
C VAL A 93 15.63 8.26 -1.26
N LEU A 94 16.45 8.10 -0.22
CA LEU A 94 16.98 6.79 0.21
C LEU A 94 15.87 5.87 0.72
N ASP A 95 14.91 6.40 1.45
CA ASP A 95 13.78 5.62 1.96
C ASP A 95 12.81 5.23 0.82
N ALA A 96 12.58 6.12 -0.15
CA ALA A 96 11.82 5.79 -1.36
C ALA A 96 12.53 4.77 -2.25
N ALA A 97 13.86 4.82 -2.37
CA ALA A 97 14.64 3.82 -3.10
C ALA A 97 14.64 2.47 -2.39
N LYS A 98 14.76 2.44 -1.06
CA LYS A 98 14.53 1.22 -0.25
C LYS A 98 13.12 0.70 -0.47
N TYR A 99 12.12 1.58 -0.45
CA TYR A 99 10.72 1.23 -0.65
C TYR A 99 10.43 0.66 -2.05
N LEU A 100 10.95 1.26 -3.12
CA LEU A 100 10.85 0.72 -4.49
C LEU A 100 11.56 -0.63 -4.63
N PHE A 101 12.70 -0.79 -3.96
CA PHE A 101 13.38 -2.08 -3.90
C PHE A 101 12.54 -3.12 -3.11
N LEU A 102 11.90 -2.73 -2.00
CA LEU A 102 10.96 -3.59 -1.27
C LEU A 102 9.77 -3.97 -2.16
N ILE A 103 9.15 -3.03 -2.88
CA ILE A 103 8.03 -3.33 -3.78
C ILE A 103 8.41 -4.34 -4.87
N ASN A 104 9.59 -4.19 -5.48
CA ASN A 104 10.03 -5.02 -6.61
C ASN A 104 10.68 -6.35 -6.21
N SER A 105 11.19 -6.49 -4.97
CA SER A 105 11.83 -7.72 -4.49
C SER A 105 10.96 -8.55 -3.56
N TRP A 106 9.82 -8.03 -3.10
CA TRP A 106 8.94 -8.74 -2.17
C TRP A 106 7.82 -9.44 -2.92
N ARG A 107 7.73 -10.74 -2.69
CA ARG A 107 6.49 -11.50 -2.89
C ARG A 107 5.44 -10.96 -1.92
N TRP A 108 4.72 -9.92 -2.30
CA TRP A 108 3.53 -9.41 -1.59
C TRP A 108 2.55 -10.51 -1.19
N LYS A 109 2.55 -11.62 -1.96
CA LYS A 109 1.77 -12.83 -1.74
C LYS A 109 1.99 -13.48 -0.36
N GLU A 110 3.09 -13.21 0.34
CA GLU A 110 3.42 -13.86 1.63
C GLU A 110 3.29 -12.92 2.85
N ILE A 111 2.84 -11.68 2.66
CA ILE A 111 2.64 -10.74 3.79
C ILE A 111 1.25 -10.95 4.40
N PRO A 112 1.14 -11.33 5.69
CA PRO A 112 -0.15 -11.49 6.35
C PRO A 112 -0.94 -10.18 6.39
N LYS A 113 -2.19 -10.25 5.91
CA LYS A 113 -3.21 -9.22 5.99
C LYS A 113 -4.14 -9.56 7.15
N ILE A 114 -4.05 -8.78 8.22
CA ILE A 114 -4.76 -9.02 9.48
C ILE A 114 -5.94 -8.06 9.58
N TYR A 115 -7.11 -8.65 9.81
CA TYR A 115 -8.40 -7.99 9.95
C TYR A 115 -8.75 -7.97 11.44
N LEU A 116 -8.15 -7.03 12.19
CA LEU A 116 -8.39 -6.91 13.64
C LEU A 116 -9.86 -6.66 13.97
N THR A 117 -10.54 -5.94 13.08
CA THR A 117 -11.96 -5.64 13.12
C THR A 117 -12.47 -5.49 11.69
N LEU A 118 -13.71 -5.90 11.47
CA LEU A 118 -14.43 -5.58 10.25
C LEU A 118 -15.24 -4.30 10.37
N LYS A 119 -15.41 -3.73 11.57
CA LYS A 119 -16.11 -2.44 11.72
C LYS A 119 -15.43 -1.34 10.93
N CYS A 120 -16.21 -0.47 10.30
CA CYS A 120 -15.76 0.72 9.58
C CYS A 120 -16.74 1.85 9.85
N ASN A 121 -16.22 3.07 9.94
CA ASN A 121 -17.00 4.27 10.14
C ASN A 121 -17.51 4.90 8.83
N LEU A 122 -17.28 4.26 7.67
CA LEU A 122 -17.78 4.69 6.37
C LEU A 122 -18.76 3.67 5.78
N ASN A 123 -19.68 4.13 4.93
CA ASN A 123 -20.64 3.29 4.22
C ASN A 123 -20.48 3.44 2.70
N CYS A 124 -19.25 3.20 2.21
CA CYS A 124 -18.92 3.46 0.81
C CYS A 124 -19.78 2.57 -0.11
N PRO A 125 -20.54 3.13 -1.08
CA PRO A 125 -21.38 2.34 -2.00
C PRO A 125 -20.56 1.42 -2.91
N TYR A 126 -19.25 1.63 -2.97
CA TYR A 126 -18.28 0.88 -3.77
C TYR A 126 -17.31 0.06 -2.90
N CYS A 127 -17.68 -0.24 -1.65
CA CYS A 127 -16.86 -1.04 -0.74
C CYS A 127 -16.48 -2.39 -1.37
N SER A 128 -15.21 -2.77 -1.31
CA SER A 128 -14.71 -4.05 -1.84
C SER A 128 -15.23 -5.28 -1.08
N ASN A 129 -15.67 -5.08 0.18
CA ASN A 129 -16.37 -6.10 0.95
C ASN A 129 -17.82 -6.33 0.44
N GLY A 130 -18.28 -5.51 -0.51
CA GLY A 130 -19.48 -5.71 -1.32
C GLY A 130 -20.78 -5.56 -0.54
N ILE A 131 -21.85 -6.15 -1.12
CA ILE A 131 -23.23 -6.13 -0.58
C ILE A 131 -23.38 -6.82 0.78
N PHE A 132 -22.39 -7.61 1.20
CA PHE A 132 -22.44 -8.34 2.46
C PHE A 132 -22.01 -7.47 3.63
N TYR A 133 -21.35 -6.34 3.38
CA TYR A 133 -20.79 -5.52 4.44
C TYR A 133 -21.86 -4.65 5.10
N ASP A 134 -22.04 -4.80 6.41
CA ASP A 134 -23.10 -4.13 7.20
C ASP A 134 -22.55 -3.08 8.19
N GLN A 135 -21.28 -2.68 8.05
CA GLN A 135 -20.53 -1.82 8.98
C GLN A 135 -20.32 -2.37 10.39
N SER A 136 -20.94 -3.51 10.73
CA SER A 136 -20.74 -4.21 11.97
C SER A 136 -19.43 -5.01 11.91
N ASN A 137 -19.21 -5.82 12.94
CA ASN A 137 -18.11 -6.77 12.92
C ASN A 137 -18.50 -8.09 12.23
N MET A 138 -19.54 -8.12 11.39
CA MET A 138 -20.00 -9.30 10.64
C MET A 138 -20.22 -10.55 11.53
N GLY A 139 -20.74 -10.36 12.75
CA GLY A 139 -20.95 -11.43 13.71
C GLY A 139 -19.67 -12.07 14.30
N TYR A 140 -18.50 -11.45 14.13
CA TYR A 140 -17.28 -11.85 14.81
C TYR A 140 -17.23 -11.34 16.25
N SER A 141 -16.72 -12.19 17.15
CA SER A 141 -16.14 -11.74 18.42
C SER A 141 -14.70 -11.34 18.14
N ILE A 142 -14.31 -10.12 18.49
CA ILE A 142 -12.93 -9.67 18.32
C ILE A 142 -12.05 -10.34 19.38
N LEU A 143 -10.86 -10.77 18.98
CA LEU A 143 -9.83 -11.18 19.94
C LEU A 143 -9.34 -9.98 20.78
N SER A 144 -8.91 -10.29 22.00
CA SER A 144 -8.24 -9.36 22.89
C SER A 144 -6.87 -8.92 22.35
N THR A 145 -6.32 -7.87 22.96
CA THR A 145 -5.01 -7.33 22.56
C THR A 145 -3.89 -8.36 22.74
N ASP A 146 -3.93 -9.16 23.82
CA ASP A 146 -2.88 -10.12 24.12
C ASP A 146 -2.93 -11.33 23.18
N GLU A 147 -4.14 -11.82 22.86
CA GLU A 147 -4.34 -12.86 21.85
C GLU A 147 -3.79 -12.44 20.48
N TRP A 148 -4.01 -11.17 20.08
CA TRP A 148 -3.43 -10.66 18.84
C TRP A 148 -1.90 -10.58 18.87
N ILE A 149 -1.32 -10.14 19.99
CA ILE A 149 0.13 -10.10 20.16
C ILE A 149 0.71 -11.51 20.01
N GLU A 150 0.10 -12.51 20.63
CA GLU A 150 0.50 -13.90 20.53
C GLU A 150 0.45 -14.42 19.09
N ILE A 151 -0.71 -14.27 18.43
CA ILE A 151 -0.90 -14.68 17.03
C ILE A 151 0.15 -14.03 16.14
N ILE A 152 0.32 -12.71 16.24
CA ILE A 152 1.24 -11.96 15.38
C ILE A 152 2.69 -12.39 15.64
N ASN A 153 3.11 -12.57 16.89
CA ASN A 153 4.45 -13.04 17.22
C ASN A 153 4.73 -14.44 16.64
N GLY A 154 3.72 -15.31 16.59
CA GLY A 154 3.81 -16.63 15.97
C GLY A 154 3.99 -16.61 14.44
N LEU A 155 3.66 -15.50 13.76
CA LEU A 155 3.81 -15.39 12.31
C LEU A 155 5.28 -15.27 11.92
N LYS A 156 5.69 -16.06 10.91
CA LYS A 156 7.07 -16.03 10.37
C LYS A 156 7.42 -14.73 9.64
N SER A 157 6.43 -14.00 9.13
CA SER A 157 6.66 -12.76 8.38
C SER A 157 7.27 -11.67 9.27
N LYS A 158 8.21 -10.89 8.73
CA LYS A 158 8.76 -9.69 9.38
C LYS A 158 7.89 -8.45 9.19
N THR A 159 6.94 -8.52 8.24
CA THR A 159 6.04 -7.42 7.89
C THR A 159 4.61 -7.89 7.99
N ILE A 160 3.73 -7.04 8.52
CA ILE A 160 2.31 -7.30 8.68
C ILE A 160 1.53 -6.15 8.04
N ILE A 161 0.46 -6.48 7.32
CA ILE A 161 -0.53 -5.52 6.86
C ILE A 161 -1.71 -5.56 7.82
N LEU A 162 -2.04 -4.42 8.43
CA LEU A 162 -3.27 -4.23 9.18
C LEU A 162 -4.30 -3.59 8.27
N THR A 163 -5.45 -4.24 8.12
CA THR A 163 -6.53 -3.83 7.21
C THR A 163 -7.88 -4.29 7.76
N GLY A 164 -8.94 -4.24 6.97
CA GLY A 164 -10.27 -4.75 7.29
C GLY A 164 -11.35 -3.73 7.00
N GLY A 165 -12.13 -3.38 8.03
CA GLY A 165 -12.97 -2.20 7.97
C GLY A 165 -12.11 -0.94 8.11
N GLU A 166 -12.02 -0.41 9.33
CA GLU A 166 -11.04 0.63 9.68
C GLU A 166 -10.20 0.15 10.87
N PRO A 167 -8.90 -0.18 10.67
CA PRO A 167 -8.05 -0.73 11.74
C PRO A 167 -7.98 0.14 12.99
N SER A 168 -8.03 1.47 12.86
CA SER A 168 -7.97 2.38 14.01
C SER A 168 -9.19 2.29 14.95
N LEU A 169 -10.27 1.62 14.53
CA LEU A 169 -11.42 1.30 15.39
C LEU A 169 -11.16 0.10 16.32
N TYR A 170 -10.10 -0.68 16.11
CA TYR A 170 -9.73 -1.74 17.05
C TYR A 170 -9.22 -1.13 18.37
N PRO A 171 -9.80 -1.52 19.53
CA PRO A 171 -9.36 -0.99 20.82
C PRO A 171 -7.89 -1.33 21.10
N ASN A 172 -7.11 -0.33 21.51
CA ASN A 172 -5.70 -0.54 21.87
C ASN A 172 -4.78 -1.00 20.71
N LEU A 173 -5.11 -0.68 19.46
CA LEU A 173 -4.24 -0.97 18.30
C LEU A 173 -2.77 -0.56 18.54
N GLN A 174 -2.52 0.57 19.19
CA GLN A 174 -1.17 1.03 19.52
C GLN A 174 -0.39 0.06 20.41
N LYS A 175 -1.06 -0.69 21.30
CA LYS A 175 -0.40 -1.67 22.17
C LYS A 175 0.12 -2.85 21.34
N ILE A 176 -0.68 -3.33 20.38
CA ILE A 176 -0.25 -4.39 19.45
C ILE A 176 0.99 -3.94 18.68
N ILE A 177 0.91 -2.75 18.06
CA ILE A 177 2.01 -2.23 17.24
C ILE A 177 3.29 -2.09 18.07
N ASN A 178 3.21 -1.49 19.25
CA ASN A 178 4.38 -1.22 20.09
C ASN A 178 4.98 -2.50 20.70
N ALA A 179 4.18 -3.54 20.96
CA ALA A 179 4.62 -4.79 21.61
C ALA A 179 5.28 -5.79 20.65
N VAL A 180 4.92 -5.77 19.37
CA VAL A 180 5.39 -6.76 18.39
C VAL A 180 6.61 -6.24 17.63
N ASP A 181 7.71 -6.99 17.62
CA ASP A 181 8.88 -6.66 16.81
C ASP A 181 8.74 -7.05 15.33
N LYS A 182 7.83 -6.36 14.64
CA LYS A 182 7.60 -6.47 13.19
C LYS A 182 7.40 -5.10 12.56
N HIS A 183 7.57 -5.01 11.25
CA HIS A 183 7.17 -3.83 10.50
C HIS A 183 5.67 -3.85 10.24
N PHE A 184 4.98 -2.74 10.51
CA PHE A 184 3.55 -2.62 10.27
C PHE A 184 3.25 -1.70 9.11
N MET A 185 2.38 -2.19 8.22
CA MET A 185 1.76 -1.44 7.15
C MET A 185 0.27 -1.31 7.47
N ILE A 186 -0.22 -0.09 7.66
CA ILE A 186 -1.60 0.18 8.08
C ILE A 186 -2.38 0.69 6.88
N PHE A 187 -3.38 -0.06 6.45
CA PHE A 187 -4.29 0.32 5.36
C PHE A 187 -5.54 0.90 6.02
N THR A 188 -5.78 2.19 5.81
CA THR A 188 -6.79 2.96 6.56
C THR A 188 -7.59 3.85 5.61
N ASN A 189 -8.85 4.11 5.96
CA ASN A 189 -9.69 5.05 5.22
C ASN A 189 -9.36 6.53 5.52
N LEU A 190 -8.49 6.81 6.51
CA LEU A 190 -8.06 8.14 6.98
C LEU A 190 -9.06 9.08 7.73
N PRO A 191 -10.32 8.77 8.13
CA PRO A 191 -11.09 9.63 9.03
C PRO A 191 -10.69 9.60 10.52
N LEU A 192 -11.42 10.43 11.28
CA LEU A 192 -11.27 10.85 12.68
C LEU A 192 -10.55 9.86 13.62
N HIS A 193 -9.63 10.41 14.43
CA HIS A 193 -8.82 9.75 15.47
C HIS A 193 -7.50 9.10 15.06
N PHE A 194 -7.17 9.05 13.77
CA PHE A 194 -5.87 8.52 13.33
C PHE A 194 -4.66 9.25 13.96
N ILE A 195 -4.76 10.56 14.18
CA ILE A 195 -3.71 11.36 14.86
C ILE A 195 -3.42 10.83 16.28
N LYS A 196 -4.46 10.44 17.03
CA LYS A 196 -4.30 9.93 18.39
C LYS A 196 -3.52 8.61 18.38
N LEU A 197 -3.82 7.74 17.40
CA LEU A 197 -3.07 6.52 17.18
C LEU A 197 -1.60 6.86 16.91
N LEU A 198 -1.31 7.71 15.91
CA LEU A 198 0.06 8.06 15.51
C LEU A 198 0.90 8.61 16.66
N ASN A 199 0.33 9.51 17.47
CA ASN A 199 1.03 10.09 18.62
C ASN A 199 1.34 9.08 19.74
N SER A 200 0.64 7.95 19.77
CA SER A 200 0.85 6.88 20.76
C SER A 200 1.83 5.80 20.31
N LEU A 201 2.33 5.88 19.07
CA LEU A 201 3.32 4.93 18.54
C LEU A 201 4.73 5.33 18.99
N ASN A 202 5.48 4.38 19.52
CA ASN A 202 6.88 4.58 19.92
C ASN A 202 7.88 4.07 18.86
N ARG A 203 7.38 3.66 17.69
CA ARG A 203 8.13 3.05 16.60
C ARG A 203 7.58 3.51 15.24
N PRO A 204 8.39 3.44 14.16
CA PRO A 204 7.92 3.80 12.84
C PRO A 204 6.95 2.76 12.26
N VAL A 205 6.00 3.23 11.45
CA VAL A 205 5.08 2.41 10.65
C VAL A 205 4.90 2.99 9.25
N SER A 206 4.40 2.17 8.33
CA SER A 206 3.95 2.63 7.01
C SER A 206 2.45 2.78 6.98
N VAL A 207 1.93 3.91 6.50
CA VAL A 207 0.50 4.20 6.42
C VAL A 207 0.08 4.30 4.96
N PHE A 208 -0.94 3.56 4.59
CA PHE A 208 -1.56 3.56 3.27
C PHE A 208 -2.99 4.03 3.43
N GLY A 209 -3.19 5.31 3.14
CA GLY A 209 -4.48 5.96 3.25
C GLY A 209 -5.28 5.87 1.96
N SER A 210 -6.51 5.41 2.06
CA SER A 210 -7.52 5.44 1.00
C SER A 210 -8.53 6.54 1.31
N ILE A 211 -8.55 7.61 0.52
CA ILE A 211 -9.51 8.71 0.64
C ILE A 211 -10.78 8.27 -0.08
N HIS A 212 -11.81 7.97 0.71
CA HIS A 212 -13.13 7.59 0.22
C HIS A 212 -14.06 8.81 0.19
N ILE A 213 -14.59 9.08 -0.99
CA ILE A 213 -15.55 10.16 -1.26
C ILE A 213 -16.75 9.62 -2.02
N TYR A 214 -17.94 10.08 -1.67
CA TYR A 214 -19.22 9.78 -2.32
C TYR A 214 -20.26 10.83 -1.94
N ASP A 215 -21.35 10.90 -2.71
CA ASP A 215 -22.43 11.85 -2.45
C ASP A 215 -22.98 11.72 -1.02
N GLY A 216 -23.10 12.86 -0.33
CA GLY A 216 -23.57 12.91 1.06
C GLY A 216 -22.48 12.75 2.13
N LEU A 217 -21.21 12.51 1.76
CA LEU A 217 -20.08 12.49 2.68
C LEU A 217 -19.09 13.63 2.35
N ASP A 218 -19.00 14.64 3.21
CA ASP A 218 -17.92 15.63 3.16
C ASP A 218 -16.92 15.41 4.31
N VAL A 219 -15.77 14.82 3.99
CA VAL A 219 -14.65 14.59 4.91
C VAL A 219 -13.47 15.54 4.68
N ARG A 220 -13.62 16.61 3.88
CA ARG A 220 -12.51 17.45 3.36
C ARG A 220 -11.59 17.93 4.47
N GLU A 221 -12.20 18.53 5.49
CA GLU A 221 -11.48 19.10 6.62
C GLU A 221 -10.71 18.03 7.42
N SER A 222 -11.36 16.90 7.70
CA SER A 222 -10.74 15.79 8.43
C SER A 222 -9.58 15.16 7.66
N VAL A 223 -9.73 14.99 6.34
CA VAL A 223 -8.70 14.45 5.45
C VAL A 223 -7.51 15.39 5.40
N ILE A 224 -7.70 16.70 5.20
CA ILE A 224 -6.60 17.67 5.22
C ILE A 224 -5.87 17.63 6.56
N LYS A 225 -6.62 17.73 7.66
CA LYS A 225 -6.03 17.72 9.01
C LYS A 225 -5.16 16.49 9.22
N ASN A 226 -5.65 15.31 8.83
CA ASN A 226 -4.91 14.06 8.98
C ASN A 226 -3.70 13.97 8.03
N LEU A 227 -3.83 14.41 6.78
CA LEU A 227 -2.72 14.43 5.81
C LEU A 227 -1.62 15.43 6.21
N MET A 228 -1.97 16.57 6.80
CA MET A 228 -0.99 17.53 7.33
C MET A 228 -0.20 16.96 8.51
N VAL A 229 -0.86 16.21 9.40
CA VAL A 229 -0.17 15.48 10.48
C VAL A 229 0.76 14.42 9.91
N LEU A 230 0.31 13.67 8.90
CA LEU A 230 1.15 12.67 8.23
C LEU A 230 2.39 13.31 7.58
N GLU A 231 2.24 14.45 6.90
CA GLU A 231 3.36 15.12 6.23
C GLU A 231 4.40 15.69 7.20
N THR A 232 3.96 16.12 8.39
CA THR A 232 4.82 16.67 9.45
C THR A 232 5.44 15.59 10.35
N SER A 233 4.93 14.36 10.29
CA SER A 233 5.40 13.24 11.10
C SER A 233 6.76 12.72 10.62
N LYS A 234 7.78 12.78 11.49
CA LYS A 234 9.16 12.39 11.14
C LYS A 234 9.40 10.87 11.08
N ASN A 235 8.53 10.08 11.70
CA ASN A 235 8.70 8.63 11.88
C ASN A 235 7.68 7.80 11.08
N LEU A 236 7.07 8.38 10.04
CA LEU A 236 6.05 7.72 9.25
C LEU A 236 6.39 7.76 7.77
N TYR A 237 6.22 6.62 7.11
CA TYR A 237 6.02 6.61 5.67
C TYR A 237 4.53 6.67 5.41
N TYR A 238 4.07 7.53 4.51
CA TYR A 238 2.67 7.53 4.12
C TYR A 238 2.48 7.66 2.60
N SER A 239 1.41 7.07 2.11
CA SER A 239 0.88 7.28 0.78
C SER A 239 -0.63 7.41 0.88
N ALA A 240 -1.20 8.42 0.22
CA ALA A 240 -2.64 8.63 0.16
C ALA A 240 -3.11 8.49 -1.28
N HIS A 241 -4.20 7.73 -1.48
CA HIS A 241 -4.84 7.62 -2.77
C HIS A 241 -6.34 7.81 -2.71
N MET A 242 -6.92 8.33 -3.78
CA MET A 242 -8.37 8.40 -3.95
C MET A 242 -8.87 7.21 -4.76
N VAL A 243 -10.06 6.73 -4.43
CA VAL A 243 -10.73 5.64 -5.14
C VAL A 243 -11.62 6.21 -6.24
N ASP A 244 -11.23 6.04 -7.50
CA ASP A 244 -12.03 6.43 -8.68
C ASP A 244 -13.06 5.34 -9.00
N VAL A 245 -14.35 5.68 -8.83
CA VAL A 245 -15.49 4.93 -9.35
C VAL A 245 -16.40 5.86 -10.15
N GLU A 246 -17.07 5.32 -11.15
CA GLU A 246 -17.95 6.12 -12.00
C GLU A 246 -18.97 6.96 -11.21
N SER A 247 -19.55 6.38 -10.16
CA SER A 247 -20.53 7.04 -9.30
C SER A 247 -19.98 8.20 -8.45
N ASN A 248 -18.65 8.36 -8.30
CA ASN A 248 -18.05 9.42 -7.47
C ASN A 248 -17.18 10.41 -8.26
N ARG A 249 -17.04 10.24 -9.58
CA ARG A 249 -16.14 11.08 -10.41
C ARG A 249 -16.44 12.58 -10.33
N LYS A 250 -17.71 12.96 -10.24
CA LYS A 250 -18.11 14.37 -10.11
C LYS A 250 -17.58 14.97 -8.82
N VAL A 251 -17.85 14.34 -7.68
CA VAL A 251 -17.33 14.76 -6.36
C VAL A 251 -15.80 14.69 -6.32
N MET A 252 -15.21 13.71 -7.01
CA MET A 252 -13.77 13.54 -7.09
C MET A 252 -13.07 14.70 -7.78
N ALA A 253 -13.62 15.23 -8.87
CA ALA A 253 -13.06 16.40 -9.54
C ALA A 253 -12.94 17.59 -8.58
N ASP A 254 -14.02 17.90 -7.87
CA ASP A 254 -14.06 18.98 -6.88
C ASP A 254 -13.04 18.75 -5.74
N TYR A 255 -12.90 17.50 -5.29
CA TYR A 255 -11.93 17.13 -4.24
C TYR A 255 -10.48 17.25 -4.72
N VAL A 256 -10.19 16.84 -5.95
CA VAL A 256 -8.85 16.90 -6.53
C VAL A 256 -8.40 18.36 -6.61
N ASP A 257 -9.28 19.27 -7.04
CA ASP A 257 -8.95 20.69 -7.13
C ASP A 257 -8.78 21.32 -5.75
N PHE A 258 -9.59 20.90 -4.77
CA PHE A 258 -9.41 21.25 -3.37
C PHE A 258 -8.05 20.80 -2.80
N LEU A 259 -7.64 19.55 -3.05
CA LEU A 259 -6.35 19.02 -2.59
C LEU A 259 -5.15 19.71 -3.27
N LYS A 260 -5.25 19.99 -4.57
CA LYS A 260 -4.26 20.78 -5.32
C LYS A 260 -4.08 22.18 -4.75
N THR A 261 -5.18 22.85 -4.44
CA THR A 261 -5.18 24.21 -3.84
C THR A 261 -4.43 24.21 -2.51
N ASN A 262 -4.58 23.15 -1.73
CA ASN A 262 -3.90 22.96 -0.45
C ASN A 262 -2.50 22.32 -0.57
N LYS A 263 -1.99 22.09 -1.79
CA LYS A 263 -0.66 21.52 -2.09
C LYS A 263 -0.43 20.13 -1.46
N ILE A 264 -1.48 19.32 -1.36
CA ILE A 264 -1.41 17.98 -0.78
C ILE A 264 -1.19 16.97 -1.92
N PRO A 265 -0.08 16.19 -1.91
CA PRO A 265 0.15 15.17 -2.93
C PRO A 265 -0.78 13.98 -2.69
N VAL A 266 -1.59 13.63 -3.69
CA VAL A 266 -2.47 12.45 -3.67
C VAL A 266 -2.40 11.76 -5.03
N THR A 267 -2.37 10.43 -5.03
CA THR A 267 -2.45 9.62 -6.25
C THR A 267 -3.89 9.17 -6.48
N ILE A 268 -4.35 9.11 -7.72
CA ILE A 268 -5.68 8.57 -8.03
C ILE A 268 -5.49 7.12 -8.44
N ASN A 269 -6.16 6.20 -7.75
CA ASN A 269 -6.18 4.79 -8.09
C ASN A 269 -7.60 4.44 -8.55
N ARG A 270 -7.70 3.72 -9.67
CA ARG A 270 -8.98 3.11 -10.05
C ARG A 270 -9.38 2.12 -8.96
N ASN A 271 -10.68 2.05 -8.68
CA ASN A 271 -11.19 1.07 -7.73
C ASN A 271 -10.80 -0.34 -8.16
N GLN A 272 -10.55 -1.19 -7.17
CA GLN A 272 -10.22 -2.60 -7.34
C GLN A 272 -11.41 -3.44 -7.81
N ILE A 273 -12.59 -2.86 -8.05
CA ILE A 273 -13.71 -3.60 -8.67
C ILE A 273 -13.28 -3.97 -10.08
N VAL A 274 -12.73 -5.17 -10.19
CA VAL A 274 -12.38 -5.80 -11.45
C VAL A 274 -13.69 -6.08 -12.18
N ASP A 275 -13.80 -5.64 -13.43
CA ASP A 275 -14.93 -5.96 -14.31
C ASP A 275 -14.84 -7.40 -14.86
N ASN A 276 -14.61 -8.37 -13.98
CA ASN A 276 -14.58 -9.80 -14.32
C ASN A 276 -15.91 -10.51 -14.00
N GLY A 277 -16.93 -9.75 -13.59
CA GLY A 277 -18.24 -10.26 -13.20
C GLY A 277 -18.28 -11.06 -11.88
N ALA A 278 -17.13 -11.53 -11.37
CA ALA A 278 -17.05 -12.42 -10.21
C ALA A 278 -17.48 -11.75 -8.89
N CYS A 279 -17.54 -10.41 -8.88
CA CYS A 279 -17.89 -9.60 -7.71
C CYS A 279 -19.24 -8.90 -7.86
N LYS A 280 -20.01 -9.17 -8.93
CA LYS A 280 -21.29 -8.51 -9.20
C LYS A 280 -22.47 -9.13 -8.45
N GLY A 281 -22.32 -10.35 -7.94
CA GLY A 281 -23.42 -11.05 -7.26
C GLY A 281 -24.45 -11.67 -8.21
N GLU A 282 -24.26 -11.55 -9.53
CA GLU A 282 -25.25 -11.88 -10.56
C GLU A 282 -25.32 -13.38 -10.89
N PHE A 283 -24.30 -14.16 -10.53
CA PHE A 283 -24.26 -15.59 -10.80
C PHE A 283 -23.52 -16.36 -9.71
N LYS A 284 -23.66 -17.69 -9.75
CA LYS A 284 -22.82 -18.62 -8.98
C LYS A 284 -22.29 -19.71 -9.90
N LYS A 285 -21.00 -20.03 -9.77
CA LYS A 285 -20.37 -21.17 -10.46
C LYS A 285 -19.56 -21.98 -9.48
N LYS A 286 -19.46 -23.28 -9.77
CA LYS A 286 -18.53 -24.18 -9.11
C LYS A 286 -17.15 -24.03 -9.76
N VAL A 287 -16.15 -23.73 -8.95
CA VAL A 287 -14.77 -23.51 -9.40
C VAL A 287 -13.79 -24.12 -8.42
N LYS A 288 -12.59 -24.44 -8.91
CA LYS A 288 -11.41 -24.66 -8.09
C LYS A 288 -10.68 -23.32 -7.94
N CYS A 289 -10.61 -22.80 -6.73
CA CYS A 289 -9.87 -21.57 -6.43
C CYS A 289 -8.57 -21.89 -5.71
N SER A 290 -7.47 -21.27 -6.12
CA SER A 290 -6.22 -21.25 -5.35
C SER A 290 -5.78 -19.82 -5.12
N TYR A 291 -5.38 -19.52 -3.90
CA TYR A 291 -4.94 -18.17 -3.58
C TYR A 291 -3.85 -18.15 -2.51
N ASN A 292 -2.76 -17.46 -2.82
CA ASN A 292 -1.54 -17.52 -2.02
C ASN A 292 -1.47 -16.45 -0.94
N GLU A 293 -2.37 -15.47 -0.95
CA GLU A 293 -2.40 -14.45 0.07
C GLU A 293 -2.81 -15.02 1.44
N PHE A 294 -2.42 -14.31 2.48
CA PHE A 294 -2.55 -14.77 3.86
C PHE A 294 -3.48 -13.82 4.62
N TYR A 295 -4.75 -14.20 4.77
CA TYR A 295 -5.75 -13.40 5.48
C TYR A 295 -6.03 -13.97 6.86
N ILE A 296 -6.05 -13.13 7.89
CA ILE A 296 -6.44 -13.52 9.25
C ILE A 296 -7.64 -12.68 9.68
N GLY A 297 -8.75 -13.34 10.02
CA GLY A 297 -10.01 -12.72 10.42
C GLY A 297 -10.03 -12.27 11.88
N PRO A 298 -11.05 -11.52 12.33
CA PRO A 298 -11.13 -10.99 13.69
C PRO A 298 -11.13 -12.04 14.82
N ASP A 299 -11.41 -13.29 14.50
CA ASP A 299 -11.39 -14.47 15.37
C ASP A 299 -10.03 -15.19 15.40
N GLY A 300 -9.02 -14.66 14.72
CA GLY A 300 -7.70 -15.28 14.61
C GLY A 300 -7.64 -16.47 13.66
N ASN A 301 -8.71 -16.80 12.93
CA ASN A 301 -8.66 -17.84 11.91
C ASN A 301 -8.04 -17.32 10.61
N ARG A 302 -7.26 -18.17 9.94
CA ARG A 302 -6.76 -17.88 8.61
C ARG A 302 -7.82 -18.25 7.57
N TYR A 303 -8.08 -17.34 6.64
CA TYR A 303 -9.03 -17.53 5.54
C TYR A 303 -8.32 -17.58 4.20
N ILE A 304 -8.84 -18.38 3.27
CA ILE A 304 -8.31 -18.46 1.91
C ILE A 304 -8.60 -17.20 1.07
N CYS A 305 -9.71 -16.51 1.33
CA CYS A 305 -10.05 -15.27 0.62
C CYS A 305 -10.93 -14.33 1.46
N VAL A 306 -10.96 -13.06 1.07
CA VAL A 306 -11.72 -12.00 1.75
C VAL A 306 -13.22 -12.28 1.76
N SER A 307 -13.79 -12.81 0.67
CA SER A 307 -15.23 -13.14 0.62
C SER A 307 -15.64 -14.16 1.69
N LYS A 308 -14.81 -15.18 1.93
CA LYS A 308 -15.07 -16.17 2.98
C LYS A 308 -14.87 -15.59 4.37
N LEU A 309 -13.87 -14.71 4.54
CA LEU A 309 -13.64 -13.97 5.78
C LEU A 309 -14.84 -13.07 6.10
N VAL A 310 -15.26 -12.18 5.21
CA VAL A 310 -16.36 -11.22 5.48
C VAL A 310 -17.67 -11.93 5.80
N ARG A 311 -17.92 -13.10 5.21
CA ARG A 311 -19.13 -13.90 5.45
C ARG A 311 -18.99 -14.93 6.58
N LYS A 312 -17.82 -14.98 7.25
CA LYS A 312 -17.50 -15.95 8.32
C LYS A 312 -17.77 -17.41 7.89
N ALA A 313 -17.46 -17.71 6.64
CA ALA A 313 -17.71 -19.01 6.03
C ALA A 313 -16.67 -20.04 6.48
N LYS A 314 -17.10 -21.07 7.21
CA LYS A 314 -16.22 -22.08 7.84
C LYS A 314 -15.38 -22.85 6.83
N GLU A 315 -15.94 -23.13 5.65
CA GLU A 315 -15.25 -23.82 4.57
C GLU A 315 -14.12 -23.01 3.94
N GLY A 316 -14.01 -21.72 4.27
CA GLY A 316 -12.88 -20.88 3.86
C GLY A 316 -11.72 -20.85 4.86
N ILE A 317 -11.85 -21.50 6.04
CA ILE A 317 -10.81 -21.55 7.06
C ILE A 317 -9.74 -22.56 6.65
N ILE A 318 -8.48 -22.16 6.75
CA ILE A 318 -7.32 -22.97 6.36
C ILE A 318 -6.24 -22.94 7.45
N ASP A 319 -5.46 -24.01 7.57
CA ASP A 319 -4.35 -24.06 8.52
C ASP A 319 -3.25 -23.04 8.16
N TYR A 320 -2.60 -22.45 9.19
CA TYR A 320 -1.55 -21.44 9.04
C TYR A 320 -0.33 -21.93 8.24
N ASN A 321 -0.05 -23.23 8.27
CA ASN A 321 1.11 -23.83 7.63
C ASN A 321 0.86 -24.24 6.17
N VAL A 322 -0.39 -24.26 5.70
CA VAL A 322 -0.73 -24.65 4.33
C VAL A 322 -0.24 -23.60 3.34
N LYS A 323 0.65 -24.02 2.44
CA LYS A 323 1.12 -23.19 1.32
C LYS A 323 0.27 -23.46 0.09
N ASN A 324 -0.05 -22.41 -0.66
CA ASN A 324 -0.91 -22.48 -1.86
C ASN A 324 -2.23 -23.22 -1.60
N PRO A 325 -3.04 -22.77 -0.63
CA PRO A 325 -4.31 -23.41 -0.33
C PRO A 325 -5.22 -23.43 -1.57
N GLU A 326 -5.93 -24.53 -1.75
CA GLU A 326 -6.93 -24.72 -2.80
C GLU A 326 -8.27 -25.08 -2.16
N ILE A 327 -9.37 -24.57 -2.72
CA ILE A 327 -10.74 -24.98 -2.35
C ILE A 327 -11.59 -25.23 -3.58
N ILE A 328 -12.61 -26.07 -3.40
CA ILE A 328 -13.74 -26.15 -4.30
C ILE A 328 -14.78 -25.13 -3.81
N CYS A 329 -14.97 -24.06 -4.58
CA CYS A 329 -15.90 -22.98 -4.25
C CYS A 329 -17.16 -23.09 -5.10
N HIS A 330 -18.33 -23.09 -4.45
CA HIS A 330 -19.64 -23.12 -5.11
C HIS A 330 -20.27 -21.73 -5.28
N GLU A 331 -19.53 -20.68 -4.93
CA GLU A 331 -20.04 -19.31 -4.79
C GLU A 331 -19.26 -18.31 -5.63
N TYR A 332 -18.53 -18.78 -6.64
CA TYR A 332 -17.84 -17.89 -7.56
C TYR A 332 -18.86 -17.02 -8.30
N GLY A 333 -18.71 -15.70 -8.19
CA GLY A 333 -19.75 -14.72 -8.55
C GLY A 333 -20.27 -13.91 -7.35
N LEU A 334 -20.11 -14.44 -6.13
CA LEU A 334 -20.27 -13.72 -4.85
C LEU A 334 -18.92 -13.34 -4.22
N CYS A 335 -17.90 -13.13 -5.05
CA CYS A 335 -16.55 -12.87 -4.56
C CYS A 335 -16.38 -11.40 -4.14
N SER A 336 -15.40 -11.16 -3.28
CA SER A 336 -14.77 -9.84 -3.16
C SER A 336 -13.66 -9.75 -4.20
N PRO A 337 -13.31 -8.54 -4.69
CA PRO A 337 -12.20 -8.40 -5.63
C PRO A 337 -10.91 -8.99 -5.05
N CYS A 338 -10.26 -9.87 -5.82
CA CYS A 338 -9.01 -10.53 -5.43
C CYS A 338 -7.81 -10.00 -6.23
N ASP A 339 -7.92 -8.77 -6.75
CA ASP A 339 -6.92 -8.12 -7.61
C ASP A 339 -6.45 -8.99 -8.80
N GLU A 340 -7.29 -9.92 -9.26
CA GLU A 340 -6.97 -10.95 -10.28
C GLU A 340 -5.78 -11.87 -9.93
N ILE A 341 -5.37 -11.90 -8.67
CA ILE A 341 -4.20 -12.68 -8.23
C ILE A 341 -4.57 -14.15 -7.97
N ALA A 342 -5.85 -14.43 -7.69
CA ALA A 342 -6.35 -15.79 -7.48
C ALA A 342 -6.36 -16.57 -8.80
N LYS A 343 -5.94 -17.84 -8.77
CA LYS A 343 -6.16 -18.74 -9.91
C LYS A 343 -7.53 -19.41 -9.75
N VAL A 344 -8.32 -19.37 -10.81
CA VAL A 344 -9.67 -19.92 -10.84
C VAL A 344 -9.79 -20.86 -12.03
N GLU A 345 -10.22 -22.08 -11.77
CA GLU A 345 -10.50 -23.10 -12.78
C GLU A 345 -11.98 -23.50 -12.67
N ILE A 346 -12.73 -23.43 -13.77
CA ILE A 346 -14.15 -23.79 -13.78
C ILE A 346 -14.25 -25.32 -13.68
N ILE A 347 -15.11 -25.81 -12.80
CA ILE A 347 -15.40 -27.24 -12.66
C ILE A 347 -16.76 -27.49 -13.29
N ALA A 348 -16.82 -28.47 -14.20
CA ALA A 348 -18.06 -28.92 -14.84
C ALA A 348 -19.06 -29.53 -13.85
#